data_AF-A0A0D0TKP8-F1
#
_entry.id   AF-A0A0D0TKP8-F1
#
_cell.length_a   1.000
_cell.length_b   1.000
_cell.length_c   1.000
_cell.angle_alpha   90.00
_cell.angle_beta   90.00
_cell.angle_gamma   90.00
#
_symmetry.space_group_name_H-M   'P 1'
#
loop_
_entity.id
_entity.type
_entity.pdbx_description
1 polymer ?
#
loop_
_entity_poly.entity_id
_entity_poly.type
_entity_poly.pdbx_seq_one_letter_code
_entity_poly.pdbx_strand_id
1 'polypeptide(L)'
;MCGNTEQGREAQDNPDAPLDWETIPLPPHYVLSHLTDAHCHPTDLTHSPAVYDTLPLRGLAAMATSVHDQEKVDALSRERCWFRNTARGLGVVACFGYHPWFTHRYTLSPPSSTPTKRDHYTSLFLPPRSSSTTANDKLQTLLDTLLPFLPDPTSLQPLLQTLRQNLATHLEEGRLTMLGEVGLDASARLRWPIEARDVWEELYGKREANSREDGDNGSDEWKRLTPFKVPIAHQRAILEAQMEIAIELGVNISFHSVACAGTSINSPPSPTSFNIYLYRPDDGRLTQYENQTRSPLYPSRQR
;
A
#
# COMPACT_ATOMS: atom_id res chain seq x y z
N MET A 1 6.34 49.69 -41.18
CA MET A 1 6.10 48.25 -41.06
C MET A 1 6.31 47.87 -39.60
N CYS A 2 5.26 47.32 -39.01
CA CYS A 2 5.19 46.87 -37.62
C CYS A 2 6.14 45.70 -37.34
N GLY A 3 6.47 45.52 -36.06
CA GLY A 3 7.09 44.29 -35.56
C GLY A 3 7.37 44.39 -34.07
N ASN A 4 6.36 44.07 -33.26
CA ASN A 4 6.38 44.03 -31.79
C ASN A 4 7.51 43.15 -31.23
N THR A 5 8.27 43.68 -30.28
CA THR A 5 9.12 42.90 -29.36
C THR A 5 9.06 43.47 -27.95
N GLU A 6 7.85 43.56 -27.39
CA GLU A 6 7.64 43.76 -25.95
C GLU A 6 6.40 42.97 -25.49
N GLN A 7 6.45 41.64 -25.58
CA GLN A 7 5.51 40.76 -24.87
C GLN A 7 6.26 39.50 -24.46
N GLY A 8 6.76 39.47 -23.23
CA GLY A 8 7.47 38.30 -22.72
C GLY A 8 7.93 38.40 -21.27
N ARG A 9 7.31 39.24 -20.43
CA ARG A 9 7.66 39.38 -18.99
C ARG A 9 6.49 39.81 -18.10
N GLU A 10 5.25 39.42 -18.40
CA GLU A 10 4.08 39.77 -17.55
C GLU A 10 3.18 38.57 -17.22
N ALA A 11 3.75 37.38 -17.00
CA ALA A 11 2.99 36.20 -16.59
C ALA A 11 3.45 35.54 -15.28
N GLN A 12 4.39 36.14 -14.53
CA GLN A 12 4.89 35.56 -13.27
C GLN A 12 4.35 36.21 -11.98
N ASP A 13 3.60 37.31 -12.07
CA ASP A 13 3.03 38.00 -10.90
C ASP A 13 1.53 37.71 -10.71
N ASN A 14 1.09 36.48 -11.01
CA ASN A 14 -0.21 36.04 -10.52
C ASN A 14 -0.02 35.34 -9.16
N PRO A 15 -0.38 35.96 -8.03
CA PRO A 15 -0.24 35.36 -6.70
C PRO A 15 -1.09 34.10 -6.51
N ASP A 16 -2.05 33.85 -7.42
CA ASP A 16 -2.91 32.66 -7.44
C ASP A 16 -2.46 31.61 -8.46
N ALA A 17 -1.35 31.82 -9.18
CA ALA A 17 -0.78 30.76 -10.02
C ALA A 17 -0.28 29.61 -9.13
N PRO A 18 -0.55 28.34 -9.51
CA PRO A 18 0.03 27.20 -8.80
C PRO A 18 1.54 27.35 -8.74
N LEU A 19 2.10 27.27 -7.54
CA LEU A 19 3.55 27.27 -7.39
C LEU A 19 4.13 26.10 -8.17
N ASP A 20 5.16 26.39 -8.96
CA ASP A 20 5.93 25.36 -9.66
C ASP A 20 6.71 24.56 -8.62
N TRP A 21 6.30 23.31 -8.39
CA TRP A 21 6.84 22.44 -7.36
C TRP A 21 8.34 22.14 -7.54
N GLU A 22 8.87 22.28 -8.75
CA GLU A 22 10.31 22.13 -9.03
C GLU A 22 11.12 23.32 -8.52
N THR A 23 10.49 24.48 -8.36
CA THR A 23 11.14 25.74 -7.98
C THR A 23 10.65 26.30 -6.64
N ILE A 24 9.79 25.58 -5.92
CA ILE A 24 9.36 25.96 -4.57
C ILE A 24 10.60 26.06 -3.66
N PRO A 25 10.83 27.22 -3.01
CA PRO A 25 11.90 27.35 -2.04
C PRO A 25 11.63 26.43 -0.85
N LEU A 26 12.51 25.46 -0.63
CA LEU A 26 12.42 24.54 0.49
C LEU A 26 12.80 25.23 1.81
N PRO A 27 12.29 24.73 2.96
CA PRO A 27 12.78 25.15 4.27
C PRO A 27 14.30 25.04 4.40
N PRO A 28 14.94 25.81 5.28
CA PRO A 28 16.38 25.71 5.51
C PRO A 28 16.83 24.29 5.86
N HIS A 29 18.04 23.90 5.44
CA HIS A 29 18.59 22.56 5.66
C HIS A 29 18.53 22.07 7.11
N TYR A 30 18.72 22.96 8.10
CA TYR A 30 18.65 22.56 9.50
C TYR A 30 17.24 22.06 9.88
N VAL A 31 16.18 22.63 9.31
CA VAL A 31 14.80 22.15 9.52
C VAL A 31 14.62 20.79 8.85
N LEU A 32 15.01 20.67 7.58
CA LEU A 32 14.88 19.43 6.81
C LEU A 32 15.66 18.27 7.45
N SER A 33 16.81 18.55 8.07
CA SER A 33 17.64 17.55 8.74
C SER A 33 17.02 16.95 10.01
N HIS A 34 15.87 17.47 10.44
CA HIS A 34 15.05 16.91 11.51
C HIS A 34 13.81 16.17 11.00
N LEU A 35 13.51 16.24 9.70
CA LEU A 35 12.37 15.56 9.10
C LEU A 35 12.73 14.13 8.72
N THR A 36 11.80 13.22 9.00
CA THR A 36 11.85 11.83 8.54
C THR A 36 10.64 11.61 7.67
N ASP A 37 10.84 11.14 6.45
CA ASP A 37 9.74 10.66 5.63
C ASP A 37 9.20 9.36 6.25
N ALA A 38 7.99 9.42 6.80
CA ALA A 38 7.39 8.30 7.52
C ALA A 38 6.88 7.20 6.58
N HIS A 39 6.80 7.45 5.27
CA HIS A 39 6.26 6.50 4.32
C HIS A 39 6.65 6.83 2.88
N CYS A 40 7.57 6.06 2.30
CA CYS A 40 7.87 6.13 0.88
C CYS A 40 8.33 4.80 0.28
N HIS A 41 8.37 4.74 -1.06
CA HIS A 41 8.80 3.56 -1.83
C HIS A 41 10.07 3.86 -2.64
N PRO A 42 11.22 4.11 -1.97
CA PRO A 42 12.46 4.48 -2.65
C PRO A 42 13.02 3.36 -3.55
N THR A 43 12.50 2.13 -3.42
CA THR A 43 12.92 0.94 -4.16
C THR A 43 12.09 0.65 -5.41
N ASP A 44 11.06 1.45 -5.68
CA ASP A 44 10.22 1.32 -6.89
C ASP A 44 10.95 1.83 -8.13
N LEU A 45 11.90 2.74 -7.93
CA LEU A 45 12.72 3.34 -8.96
C LEU A 45 14.19 2.98 -8.72
N THR A 46 14.95 2.91 -9.82
CA THR A 46 16.40 2.78 -9.75
C THR A 46 17.02 4.17 -9.70
N HIS A 47 17.62 4.51 -8.57
CA HIS A 47 18.37 5.76 -8.38
C HIS A 47 19.85 5.49 -8.14
N SER A 48 20.71 6.45 -8.48
CA SER A 48 22.12 6.35 -8.10
C SER A 48 22.26 6.54 -6.58
N PRO A 49 23.23 5.87 -5.91
CA PRO A 49 23.41 6.01 -4.46
C PRO A 49 23.63 7.47 -4.01
N ALA A 50 24.17 8.31 -4.89
CA ALA A 50 24.41 9.73 -4.64
C ALA A 50 23.14 10.54 -4.35
N VAL A 51 21.96 10.09 -4.82
CA VAL A 51 20.68 10.74 -4.51
C VAL A 51 20.44 10.75 -2.99
N TYR A 52 20.70 9.64 -2.30
CA TYR A 52 20.51 9.55 -0.86
C TYR A 52 21.54 10.35 -0.05
N ASP A 53 22.68 10.68 -0.66
CA ASP A 53 23.73 11.50 -0.03
C ASP A 53 23.42 13.00 -0.07
N THR A 54 22.61 13.44 -1.03
CA THR A 54 22.25 14.86 -1.22
C THR A 54 20.90 15.22 -0.60
N LEU A 55 20.07 14.23 -0.27
CA LEU A 55 18.78 14.47 0.39
C LEU A 55 18.98 15.16 1.75
N PRO A 56 18.35 16.32 1.99
CA PRO A 56 18.53 17.09 3.23
C PRO A 56 17.74 16.53 4.42
N LEU A 57 17.07 15.38 4.26
CA LEU A 57 16.24 14.73 5.27
C LEU A 57 17.09 13.94 6.28
N ARG A 58 16.58 13.78 7.51
CA ARG A 58 17.22 12.90 8.50
C ARG A 58 17.19 11.45 8.06
N GLY A 59 16.06 11.04 7.51
CA GLY A 59 15.84 9.67 7.13
C GLY A 59 14.50 9.42 6.47
N LEU A 60 14.27 8.17 6.11
CA LEU A 60 13.01 7.70 5.54
C LEU A 60 12.65 6.29 6.02
N ALA A 61 11.36 5.97 5.94
CA ALA A 61 10.82 4.63 6.12
C ALA A 61 10.47 4.04 4.75
N ALA A 62 11.27 3.07 4.30
CA ALA A 62 11.14 2.41 3.01
C ALA A 62 10.14 1.25 3.11
N MET A 63 9.00 1.39 2.43
CA MET A 63 7.88 0.46 2.49
C MET A 63 7.99 -0.62 1.41
N ALA A 64 8.06 -1.88 1.83
CA ALA A 64 7.77 -2.99 0.93
C ALA A 64 6.25 -3.08 0.71
N THR A 65 5.86 -3.48 -0.49
CA THR A 65 4.46 -3.60 -0.91
C THR A 65 4.10 -5.02 -1.32
N SER A 66 5.08 -5.83 -1.73
CA SER A 66 4.88 -7.14 -2.35
C SER A 66 5.94 -8.14 -1.91
N VAL A 67 6.00 -9.30 -2.56
CA VAL A 67 7.08 -10.27 -2.36
C VAL A 67 8.40 -9.85 -3.01
N HIS A 68 8.36 -8.95 -4.02
CA HIS A 68 9.51 -8.65 -4.88
C HIS A 68 10.43 -7.55 -4.34
N ASP A 69 9.97 -6.79 -3.36
CA ASP A 69 10.63 -5.61 -2.83
C ASP A 69 11.04 -5.74 -1.35
N GLN A 70 10.65 -6.82 -0.67
CA GLN A 70 11.10 -7.12 0.70
C GLN A 70 12.64 -7.09 0.83
N GLU A 71 13.35 -7.78 -0.07
CA GLU A 71 14.82 -7.84 -0.04
C GLU A 71 15.44 -6.48 -0.42
N LYS A 72 14.78 -5.72 -1.30
CA LYS A 72 15.26 -4.41 -1.73
C LYS A 72 15.24 -3.41 -0.58
N VAL A 73 14.16 -3.38 0.19
CA VAL A 73 14.06 -2.48 1.37
C VAL A 73 15.03 -2.90 2.47
N ASP A 74 15.25 -4.21 2.68
CA ASP A 74 16.28 -4.71 3.61
C ASP A 74 17.67 -4.24 3.17
N ALA A 75 18.06 -4.51 1.93
CA ALA A 75 19.35 -4.13 1.38
C ALA A 75 19.61 -2.62 1.50
N LEU A 76 18.63 -1.78 1.13
CA LEU A 76 18.76 -0.32 1.24
C LEU A 76 18.93 0.12 2.70
N SER A 77 18.17 -0.46 3.62
CA SER A 77 18.30 -0.13 5.04
C SER A 77 19.66 -0.55 5.62
N ARG A 78 20.24 -1.67 5.14
CA ARG A 78 21.55 -2.17 5.58
C ARG A 78 22.66 -1.27 5.08
N GLU A 79 22.57 -0.82 3.83
CA GLU A 79 23.47 0.19 3.28
C GLU A 79 23.40 1.50 4.07
N ARG A 80 22.18 1.93 4.46
CA ARG A 80 21.90 3.24 5.07
C ARG A 80 21.42 3.13 6.51
N CYS A 81 22.26 2.55 7.37
CA CYS A 81 21.95 2.31 8.78
C CYS A 81 21.67 3.60 9.60
N TRP A 82 20.55 3.63 10.32
CA TRP A 82 20.15 4.79 11.16
C TRP A 82 21.11 5.11 12.32
N PHE A 83 21.69 4.09 12.96
CA PHE A 83 22.45 4.22 14.21
C PHE A 83 23.96 4.06 14.05
N ARG A 84 24.45 3.75 12.84
CA ARG A 84 25.88 3.88 12.58
C ARG A 84 26.14 5.35 12.34
N ASN A 85 27.10 5.90 13.09
CA ASN A 85 27.56 7.28 12.99
C ASN A 85 28.32 7.50 11.66
N THR A 86 27.74 7.09 10.53
CA THR A 86 28.22 7.42 9.20
C THR A 86 27.86 8.88 9.02
N ALA A 87 28.86 9.74 9.21
CA ALA A 87 28.75 11.19 9.25
C ALA A 87 28.18 11.86 7.98
N ARG A 88 27.66 11.09 7.01
CA ARG A 88 27.11 11.55 5.74
C ARG A 88 25.96 10.64 5.30
N GLY A 89 24.81 11.26 5.02
CA GLY A 89 23.69 10.62 4.35
C GLY A 89 22.45 10.36 5.22
N LEU A 90 21.34 10.18 4.53
CA LEU A 90 20.02 9.86 5.05
C LEU A 90 19.97 8.43 5.61
N GLY A 91 19.38 8.25 6.79
CA GLY A 91 19.13 6.93 7.39
C GLY A 91 17.86 6.28 6.85
N VAL A 92 17.84 4.96 6.71
CA VAL A 92 16.69 4.21 6.16
C VAL A 92 16.19 3.18 7.17
N VAL A 93 14.89 3.20 7.42
CA VAL A 93 14.15 2.18 8.17
C VAL A 93 13.54 1.22 7.16
N ALA A 94 13.85 -0.08 7.26
CA ALA A 94 13.18 -1.10 6.47
C ALA A 94 11.79 -1.40 7.05
N CYS A 95 10.78 -1.33 6.20
CA CYS A 95 9.41 -1.67 6.55
C CYS A 95 8.98 -2.85 5.69
N PHE A 96 8.56 -3.93 6.34
CA PHE A 96 8.17 -5.17 5.69
C PHE A 96 6.66 -5.34 5.73
N GLY A 97 6.03 -5.69 4.62
CA GLY A 97 4.58 -5.88 4.57
C GLY A 97 4.08 -6.25 3.18
N TYR A 98 2.84 -6.73 3.13
CA TYR A 98 2.14 -7.07 1.91
C TYR A 98 0.91 -6.18 1.75
N HIS A 99 0.97 -5.31 0.74
CA HIS A 99 0.01 -4.25 0.47
C HIS A 99 -1.33 -4.80 -0.07
N PRO A 100 -2.49 -4.20 0.28
CA PRO A 100 -3.82 -4.62 -0.17
C PRO A 100 -3.96 -4.80 -1.68
N TRP A 101 -3.23 -4.05 -2.50
CA TRP A 101 -3.29 -4.19 -3.96
C TRP A 101 -2.89 -5.59 -4.47
N PHE A 102 -2.00 -6.28 -3.76
CA PHE A 102 -1.49 -7.59 -4.17
C PHE A 102 -2.19 -8.77 -3.49
N THR A 103 -3.10 -8.50 -2.55
CA THR A 103 -3.77 -9.54 -1.74
C THR A 103 -4.57 -10.56 -2.54
N HIS A 104 -5.01 -10.21 -3.75
CA HIS A 104 -5.66 -11.15 -4.67
C HIS A 104 -4.74 -12.32 -5.09
N ARG A 105 -3.42 -12.17 -4.98
CA ARG A 105 -2.44 -13.22 -5.28
C ARG A 105 -2.26 -14.21 -4.12
N TYR A 106 -2.76 -13.88 -2.93
CA TYR A 106 -2.53 -14.67 -1.73
C TYR A 106 -3.78 -15.45 -1.35
N THR A 107 -3.57 -16.67 -0.85
CA THR A 107 -4.60 -17.51 -0.26
C THR A 107 -4.27 -17.77 1.22
N LEU A 108 -5.31 -17.92 2.03
CA LEU A 108 -5.19 -18.32 3.43
C LEU A 108 -5.06 -19.84 3.59
N SER A 109 -5.25 -20.61 2.50
CA SER A 109 -5.00 -22.05 2.52
C SER A 109 -3.52 -22.35 2.80
N PRO A 110 -3.21 -23.40 3.58
CA PRO A 110 -1.83 -23.83 3.78
C PRO A 110 -1.22 -24.35 2.47
N PRO A 111 0.13 -24.40 2.37
CA PRO A 111 0.81 -24.82 1.13
C PRO A 111 0.34 -26.17 0.59
N SER A 112 0.01 -27.12 1.48
CA SER A 112 -0.46 -28.47 1.15
C SER A 112 -1.85 -28.53 0.50
N SER A 113 -2.64 -27.45 0.58
CA SER A 113 -4.00 -27.38 0.03
C SER A 113 -4.26 -26.06 -0.67
N THR A 114 -3.24 -25.55 -1.37
CA THR A 114 -3.37 -24.34 -2.19
C THR A 114 -4.42 -24.60 -3.29
N PRO A 115 -5.45 -23.76 -3.44
CA PRO A 115 -6.46 -23.91 -4.47
C PRO A 115 -5.86 -23.76 -5.87
N THR A 116 -6.53 -24.29 -6.88
CA THR A 116 -6.14 -24.03 -8.27
C THR A 116 -6.31 -22.54 -8.61
N LYS A 117 -5.57 -22.07 -9.62
CA LYS A 117 -5.70 -20.70 -10.15
C LYS A 117 -7.16 -20.33 -10.44
N ARG A 118 -7.88 -21.24 -11.10
CA ARG A 118 -9.30 -21.07 -11.44
C ARG A 118 -10.16 -20.91 -10.18
N ASP A 119 -10.07 -21.86 -9.25
CA ASP A 119 -10.93 -21.86 -8.06
C ASP A 119 -10.67 -20.63 -7.18
N HIS A 120 -9.39 -20.25 -7.02
CA HIS A 120 -8.99 -19.08 -6.25
C HIS A 120 -9.61 -17.79 -6.80
N TYR A 121 -9.35 -17.45 -8.07
CA TYR A 121 -9.83 -16.20 -8.64
C TYR A 121 -11.35 -16.19 -8.86
N THR A 122 -11.96 -17.33 -9.19
CA THR A 122 -13.42 -17.45 -9.25
C THR A 122 -14.03 -17.18 -7.88
N SER A 123 -13.49 -17.74 -6.80
CA SER A 123 -14.02 -17.51 -5.44
C SER A 123 -13.90 -16.04 -4.99
N LEU A 124 -12.83 -15.36 -5.38
CA LEU A 124 -12.60 -13.95 -5.04
C LEU A 124 -13.50 -13.01 -5.84
N PHE A 125 -13.63 -13.24 -7.15
CA PHE A 125 -14.18 -12.25 -8.08
C PHE A 125 -15.58 -12.54 -8.57
N LEU A 126 -16.04 -13.79 -8.45
CA LEU A 126 -17.37 -14.23 -8.85
C LEU A 126 -18.13 -14.88 -7.67
N PRO A 127 -18.19 -14.24 -6.48
CA PRO A 127 -18.92 -14.80 -5.36
C PRO A 127 -20.41 -14.94 -5.71
N PRO A 128 -21.10 -15.97 -5.22
CA PRO A 128 -22.51 -16.21 -5.53
C PRO A 128 -23.36 -15.03 -5.04
N ARG A 129 -23.74 -14.12 -5.96
CA ARG A 129 -24.66 -13.00 -5.71
C ARG A 129 -25.86 -13.05 -6.64
N SER A 130 -27.03 -12.76 -6.06
CA SER A 130 -28.37 -13.06 -6.56
C SER A 130 -28.93 -12.10 -7.62
N SER A 131 -28.13 -11.57 -8.55
CA SER A 131 -28.62 -10.59 -9.52
C SER A 131 -28.05 -10.77 -10.92
N SER A 132 -28.97 -10.87 -11.90
CA SER A 132 -28.78 -10.82 -13.37
C SER A 132 -27.72 -11.77 -13.93
N THR A 133 -28.18 -12.89 -14.49
CA THR A 133 -27.37 -13.91 -15.20
C THR A 133 -26.38 -13.27 -16.18
N THR A 134 -26.83 -12.28 -16.97
CA THR A 134 -26.03 -11.67 -18.05
C THR A 134 -24.80 -10.88 -17.57
N ALA A 135 -24.85 -10.24 -16.40
CA ALA A 135 -23.70 -9.50 -15.88
C ALA A 135 -22.63 -10.44 -15.33
N ASN A 136 -23.06 -11.51 -14.66
CA ASN A 136 -22.17 -12.57 -14.20
C ASN A 136 -21.53 -13.32 -15.37
N ASP A 137 -22.26 -13.57 -16.46
CA ASP A 137 -21.72 -14.23 -17.65
C ASP A 137 -20.57 -13.43 -18.30
N LYS A 138 -20.71 -12.10 -18.38
CA LYS A 138 -19.66 -11.22 -18.90
C LYS A 138 -18.41 -11.23 -18.02
N LEU A 139 -18.58 -11.16 -16.70
CA LEU A 139 -17.47 -11.23 -15.75
C LEU A 139 -16.80 -12.60 -15.75
N GLN A 140 -17.57 -13.68 -15.86
CA GLN A 140 -17.07 -15.04 -16.00
C GLN A 140 -16.23 -15.18 -17.27
N THR A 141 -16.76 -14.74 -18.42
CA THR A 141 -16.02 -14.77 -19.69
C THR A 141 -14.73 -13.96 -19.60
N LEU A 142 -14.79 -12.74 -19.06
CA LEU A 142 -13.59 -11.91 -18.88
C LEU A 142 -12.57 -12.59 -17.95
N LEU A 143 -13.02 -13.20 -16.86
CA LEU A 143 -12.12 -13.91 -15.95
C LEU A 143 -11.46 -15.08 -16.67
N ASP A 144 -12.23 -15.88 -17.42
CA ASP A 144 -11.71 -17.00 -18.21
C ASP A 144 -10.67 -16.56 -19.24
N THR A 145 -10.90 -15.41 -19.90
CA THR A 145 -9.95 -14.84 -20.85
C THR A 145 -8.65 -14.39 -20.17
N LEU A 146 -8.73 -13.80 -18.98
CA LEU A 146 -7.56 -13.30 -18.26
C LEU A 146 -6.81 -14.37 -17.47
N LEU A 147 -7.49 -15.45 -17.07
CA LEU A 147 -6.96 -16.49 -16.20
C LEU A 147 -5.58 -17.05 -16.61
N PRO A 148 -5.28 -17.30 -17.90
CA PRO A 148 -3.97 -17.78 -18.33
C PRO A 148 -2.82 -16.84 -17.97
N PHE A 149 -3.08 -15.54 -17.88
CA PHE A 149 -2.09 -14.49 -17.60
C PHE A 149 -1.97 -14.15 -16.12
N LEU A 150 -2.86 -14.68 -15.26
CA LEU A 150 -2.78 -14.45 -13.82
C LEU A 150 -1.75 -15.38 -13.17
N PRO A 151 -1.04 -14.95 -12.11
CA PRO A 151 -0.14 -15.83 -11.39
C PRO A 151 -0.91 -16.91 -10.63
N ASP A 152 -0.27 -18.02 -10.32
CA ASP A 152 -0.82 -19.00 -9.38
C ASP A 152 -0.94 -18.38 -7.97
N PRO A 153 -1.96 -18.77 -7.18
CA PRO A 153 -2.13 -18.26 -5.84
C PRO A 153 -0.99 -18.75 -4.92
N THR A 154 -0.45 -17.83 -4.13
CA THR A 154 0.60 -18.14 -3.14
C THR A 154 -0.03 -18.27 -1.77
N SER A 155 0.28 -19.35 -1.05
CA SER A 155 -0.11 -19.47 0.37
C SER A 155 0.51 -18.33 1.18
N LEU A 156 -0.29 -17.67 2.01
CA LEU A 156 0.16 -16.59 2.88
C LEU A 156 1.11 -17.09 3.98
N GLN A 157 0.99 -18.37 4.39
CA GLN A 157 1.72 -18.90 5.55
C GLN A 157 3.25 -18.77 5.43
N PRO A 158 3.92 -19.20 4.34
CA PRO A 158 5.36 -18.98 4.19
C PRO A 158 5.75 -17.50 4.14
N LEU A 159 4.90 -16.64 3.57
CA LEU A 159 5.13 -15.21 3.52
C LEU A 159 5.12 -14.58 4.92
N LEU A 160 4.22 -15.02 5.80
CA LEU A 160 4.18 -14.60 7.21
C LEU A 160 5.40 -15.09 8.00
N GLN A 161 5.96 -16.25 7.66
CA GLN A 161 7.20 -16.73 8.27
C GLN A 161 8.38 -15.82 7.89
N THR A 162 8.50 -15.49 6.61
CA THR A 162 9.52 -14.53 6.13
C THR A 162 9.35 -13.16 6.76
N LEU A 163 8.11 -12.65 6.82
CA LEU A 163 7.80 -11.36 7.45
C LEU A 163 8.23 -11.32 8.92
N ARG A 164 7.84 -12.34 9.71
CA ARG A 164 8.25 -12.45 11.12
C ARG A 164 9.76 -12.50 11.26
N GLN A 165 10.44 -13.31 10.43
CA GLN A 165 11.90 -13.43 10.47
C GLN A 165 12.58 -12.10 10.18
N ASN A 166 12.15 -11.37 9.14
CA ASN A 166 12.74 -10.09 8.76
C ASN A 166 12.63 -9.05 9.89
N LEU A 167 11.44 -8.93 10.50
CA LEU A 167 11.19 -8.03 11.61
C LEU A 167 12.02 -8.42 12.85
N ALA A 168 11.99 -9.69 13.24
CA ALA A 168 12.74 -10.19 14.40
C ALA A 168 14.25 -9.98 14.24
N THR A 169 14.81 -10.31 13.08
CA THR A 169 16.23 -10.09 12.79
C THR A 169 16.63 -8.62 12.92
N HIS A 170 15.81 -7.68 12.43
CA HIS A 170 16.12 -6.25 12.58
C HIS A 170 16.11 -5.80 14.04
N LEU A 171 15.14 -6.27 14.83
CA LEU A 171 15.07 -5.98 16.26
C LEU A 171 16.28 -6.55 17.02
N GLU A 172 16.67 -7.80 16.73
CA GLU A 172 17.84 -8.46 17.32
C GLU A 172 19.16 -7.74 16.95
N GLU A 173 19.26 -7.23 15.73
CA GLU A 173 20.39 -6.40 15.27
C GLU A 173 20.38 -4.98 15.85
N GLY A 174 19.37 -4.59 16.64
CA GLY A 174 19.22 -3.25 17.21
C GLY A 174 18.87 -2.18 16.17
N ARG A 175 18.22 -2.56 15.07
CA ARG A 175 17.85 -1.69 13.95
C ARG A 175 16.39 -1.31 14.03
N LEU A 176 16.06 -0.09 13.58
CA LEU A 176 14.67 0.33 13.44
C LEU A 176 14.01 -0.48 12.32
N THR A 177 12.78 -0.92 12.57
CA THR A 177 11.91 -1.55 11.58
C THR A 177 10.44 -1.34 11.95
N MET A 178 9.53 -1.58 11.01
CA MET A 178 8.10 -1.56 11.24
C MET A 178 7.38 -2.50 10.26
N LEU A 179 6.14 -2.87 10.58
CA LEU A 179 5.25 -3.53 9.64
C LEU A 179 4.71 -2.48 8.66
N GLY A 180 4.94 -2.64 7.37
CA GLY A 180 4.45 -1.71 6.36
C GLY A 180 5.00 -1.96 4.97
N GLU A 181 4.25 -1.67 3.91
CA GLU A 181 2.89 -1.11 3.91
C GLU A 181 1.83 -2.23 3.95
N VAL A 182 0.90 -2.15 4.91
CA VAL A 182 -0.21 -3.10 5.04
C VAL A 182 -1.51 -2.34 5.25
N GLY A 183 -2.66 -2.89 4.88
CA GLY A 183 -3.93 -2.23 5.19
C GLY A 183 -5.11 -2.70 4.37
N LEU A 184 -6.06 -1.79 4.18
CA LEU A 184 -7.31 -2.01 3.46
C LEU A 184 -7.46 -1.00 2.33
N ASP A 185 -7.89 -1.47 1.17
CA ASP A 185 -8.17 -0.64 0.01
C ASP A 185 -9.44 -1.11 -0.69
N ALA A 186 -10.56 -0.42 -0.48
CA ALA A 186 -11.83 -0.76 -1.13
C ALA A 186 -11.87 -0.40 -2.63
N SER A 187 -10.85 0.32 -3.11
CA SER A 187 -10.66 0.64 -4.52
C SER A 187 -9.74 -0.35 -5.24
N ALA A 188 -9.00 -1.20 -4.51
CA ALA A 188 -8.07 -2.17 -5.08
C ALA A 188 -8.76 -3.12 -6.06
N ARG A 189 -8.27 -3.10 -7.29
CA ARG A 189 -8.74 -3.89 -8.42
C ARG A 189 -7.57 -4.65 -9.03
N LEU A 190 -7.86 -5.84 -9.55
CA LEU A 190 -6.89 -6.59 -10.33
C LEU A 190 -6.46 -5.73 -11.54
N ARG A 191 -5.15 -5.44 -11.61
CA ARG A 191 -4.53 -4.78 -12.77
C ARG A 191 -4.67 -5.70 -13.98
N TRP A 192 -4.92 -5.12 -15.13
CA TRP A 192 -4.91 -5.86 -16.39
C TRP A 192 -3.48 -6.39 -16.65
N PRO A 193 -3.29 -7.70 -16.84
CA PRO A 193 -1.95 -8.27 -17.08
C PRO A 193 -1.30 -7.66 -18.33
N ILE A 194 -0.02 -7.30 -18.26
CA ILE A 194 0.68 -6.67 -19.39
C ILE A 194 0.69 -7.62 -20.59
N GLU A 195 0.84 -8.91 -20.32
CA GLU A 195 0.83 -10.01 -21.28
C GLU A 195 -0.52 -10.19 -21.98
N ALA A 196 -1.59 -9.64 -21.40
CA ALA A 196 -2.94 -9.66 -21.96
C ALA A 196 -3.32 -8.34 -22.64
N ARG A 197 -2.36 -7.45 -22.93
CA ARG A 197 -2.63 -6.15 -23.56
C ARG A 197 -3.42 -6.27 -24.87
N ASP A 198 -3.04 -7.20 -25.74
CA ASP A 198 -3.70 -7.37 -27.04
C ASP A 198 -5.17 -7.78 -26.90
N VAL A 199 -5.49 -8.57 -25.87
CA VAL A 199 -6.87 -8.95 -25.51
C VAL A 199 -7.72 -7.72 -25.17
N TRP A 200 -7.14 -6.76 -24.46
CA TRP A 200 -7.84 -5.51 -24.13
C TRP A 200 -8.13 -4.71 -25.41
N GLU A 201 -7.15 -4.61 -26.30
CA GLU A 201 -7.27 -3.88 -27.56
C GLU A 201 -8.34 -4.52 -28.48
N GLU A 202 -8.47 -5.85 -28.46
CA GLU A 202 -9.55 -6.57 -29.16
C GLU A 202 -10.93 -6.28 -28.56
N LEU A 203 -11.07 -6.33 -27.23
CA LEU A 203 -12.36 -6.17 -26.55
C LEU A 203 -12.89 -4.73 -26.54
N TYR A 204 -12.00 -3.75 -26.44
CA TYR A 204 -12.37 -2.34 -26.24
C TYR A 204 -11.94 -1.41 -27.38
N GLY A 205 -11.20 -1.94 -28.37
CA GLY A 205 -10.61 -1.20 -29.47
C GLY A 205 -9.33 -0.47 -29.06
N LYS A 206 -8.47 -0.18 -30.05
CA LYS A 206 -7.37 0.79 -29.90
C LYS A 206 -7.96 2.19 -29.78
N ARG A 207 -8.29 2.65 -28.57
CA ARG A 207 -8.49 4.09 -28.37
C ARG A 207 -7.15 4.79 -28.49
N GLU A 208 -7.10 5.87 -29.27
CA GLU A 208 -6.05 6.89 -29.18
C GLU A 208 -5.91 7.30 -27.71
N ALA A 209 -4.67 7.49 -27.26
CA ALA A 209 -4.25 7.74 -25.88
C ALA A 209 -4.80 9.05 -25.28
N ASN A 210 -6.12 9.21 -25.20
CA ASN A 210 -6.82 10.43 -24.81
C ASN A 210 -8.05 10.15 -23.94
N SER A 211 -8.02 9.10 -23.12
CA SER A 211 -8.96 8.95 -22.00
C SER A 211 -8.29 9.36 -20.70
N ARG A 212 -8.89 10.34 -20.03
CA ARG A 212 -8.51 11.00 -18.76
C ARG A 212 -8.37 10.07 -17.53
N GLU A 213 -8.15 8.78 -17.73
CA GLU A 213 -7.81 7.79 -16.70
C GLU A 213 -6.32 7.40 -16.73
N ASP A 214 -5.58 7.83 -17.76
CA ASP A 214 -4.13 7.72 -17.82
C ASP A 214 -3.56 8.94 -17.08
N GLY A 215 -3.08 8.71 -15.85
CA GLY A 215 -2.36 9.72 -15.08
C GLY A 215 -1.17 10.22 -15.88
N ASP A 216 -1.13 11.53 -16.10
CA ASP A 216 -0.11 12.29 -16.81
C ASP A 216 1.27 12.07 -16.17
N ASN A 217 2.05 11.15 -16.74
CA ASN A 217 3.49 11.04 -16.61
C ASN A 217 3.96 10.20 -17.79
N GLY A 218 4.57 10.83 -18.79
CA GLY A 218 4.93 10.33 -20.13
C GLY A 218 5.81 9.08 -20.23
N SER A 219 5.42 8.01 -19.55
CA SER A 219 5.88 6.65 -19.71
C SER A 219 4.69 5.82 -20.20
N ASP A 220 4.90 5.01 -21.24
CA ASP A 220 3.95 4.08 -21.87
C ASP A 220 3.54 2.91 -20.91
N GLU A 221 3.36 3.22 -19.62
CA GLU A 221 3.22 2.22 -18.58
C GLU A 221 1.77 1.70 -18.55
N TRP A 222 1.61 0.44 -18.92
CA TRP A 222 0.32 -0.26 -18.95
C TRP A 222 -0.34 -0.30 -17.57
N LYS A 223 -1.23 0.67 -17.29
CA LYS A 223 -1.81 0.89 -15.95
C LYS A 223 -3.29 0.51 -15.79
N ARG A 224 -3.88 -0.15 -16.78
CA ARG A 224 -5.33 -0.43 -16.82
C ARG A 224 -5.81 -1.36 -15.70
N LEU A 225 -7.03 -1.14 -15.21
CA LEU A 225 -7.67 -1.94 -14.16
C LEU A 225 -8.86 -2.74 -14.73
N THR A 226 -8.99 -3.99 -14.29
CA THR A 226 -10.15 -4.86 -14.58
C THR A 226 -11.34 -4.50 -13.66
N PRO A 227 -12.60 -4.91 -13.93
CA PRO A 227 -13.72 -4.75 -12.99
C PRO A 227 -13.59 -5.56 -11.69
N PHE A 228 -12.62 -6.47 -11.59
CA PHE A 228 -12.47 -7.37 -10.46
C PHE A 228 -11.88 -6.66 -9.24
N LYS A 229 -12.73 -6.38 -8.26
CA LYS A 229 -12.35 -5.83 -6.96
C LYS A 229 -11.95 -6.94 -6.00
N VAL A 230 -10.89 -6.73 -5.24
CA VAL A 230 -10.50 -7.69 -4.19
C VAL A 230 -11.46 -7.56 -3.01
N PRO A 231 -12.15 -8.64 -2.57
CA PRO A 231 -13.10 -8.56 -1.47
C PRO A 231 -12.47 -8.01 -0.19
N ILE A 232 -13.14 -7.05 0.47
CA ILE A 232 -12.59 -6.43 1.67
C ILE A 232 -12.39 -7.43 2.82
N ALA A 233 -13.22 -8.48 2.87
CA ALA A 233 -13.09 -9.56 3.85
C ALA A 233 -11.79 -10.35 3.64
N HIS A 234 -11.39 -10.58 2.39
CA HIS A 234 -10.13 -11.24 2.05
C HIS A 234 -8.92 -10.37 2.42
N GLN A 235 -8.97 -9.08 2.07
CA GLN A 235 -7.94 -8.12 2.47
C GLN A 235 -7.78 -8.05 3.99
N ARG A 236 -8.89 -8.00 4.72
CA ARG A 236 -8.89 -7.97 6.18
C ARG A 236 -8.22 -9.20 6.80
N ALA A 237 -8.57 -10.39 6.34
CA ALA A 237 -7.99 -11.61 6.89
C ALA A 237 -6.46 -11.69 6.66
N ILE A 238 -5.97 -11.21 5.50
CA ILE A 238 -4.53 -11.09 5.24
C ILE A 238 -3.88 -10.02 6.12
N LEU A 239 -4.53 -8.86 6.29
CA LEU A 239 -4.07 -7.80 7.16
C LEU A 239 -3.96 -8.27 8.62
N GLU A 240 -5.00 -8.92 9.14
CA GLU A 240 -5.04 -9.45 10.52
C GLU A 240 -3.85 -10.37 10.79
N ALA A 241 -3.58 -11.32 9.88
CA ALA A 241 -2.44 -12.22 10.02
C ALA A 241 -1.08 -11.51 10.03
N GLN A 242 -0.94 -10.38 9.33
CA GLN A 242 0.26 -9.54 9.37
C GLN A 242 0.35 -8.73 10.67
N MET A 243 -0.78 -8.17 11.13
CA MET A 243 -0.86 -7.39 12.37
C MET A 243 -0.55 -8.23 13.61
N GLU A 244 -0.95 -9.50 13.63
CA GLU A 244 -0.61 -10.43 14.72
C GLU A 244 0.90 -10.50 14.95
N ILE A 245 1.70 -10.52 13.87
CA ILE A 245 3.18 -10.51 13.95
C ILE A 245 3.67 -9.19 14.55
N ALA A 246 3.11 -8.06 14.11
CA ALA A 246 3.53 -6.76 14.63
C ALA A 246 3.23 -6.60 16.13
N ILE A 247 2.08 -7.10 16.57
CA ILE A 247 1.67 -7.12 17.98
C ILE A 247 2.59 -8.04 18.78
N GLU A 248 2.87 -9.25 18.28
CA GLU A 248 3.78 -10.21 18.91
C GLU A 248 5.19 -9.63 19.13
N LEU A 249 5.72 -8.94 18.10
CA LEU A 249 7.06 -8.38 18.13
C LEU A 249 7.14 -6.95 18.71
N GLY A 250 6.00 -6.33 19.01
CA GLY A 250 5.93 -4.97 19.54
C GLY A 250 6.43 -3.89 18.56
N VAL A 251 6.20 -4.06 17.25
CA VAL A 251 6.61 -3.09 16.23
C VAL A 251 5.45 -2.22 15.76
N ASN A 252 5.77 -1.00 15.33
CA ASN A 252 4.80 -0.06 14.76
C ASN A 252 4.25 -0.57 13.41
N ILE A 253 3.11 -0.01 13.00
CA ILE A 253 2.43 -0.35 11.76
C ILE A 253 2.22 0.90 10.91
N SER A 254 2.71 0.88 9.67
CA SER A 254 2.33 1.81 8.62
C SER A 254 1.08 1.28 7.90
N PHE A 255 -0.06 1.93 8.14
CA PHE A 255 -1.38 1.42 7.77
C PHE A 255 -1.99 2.14 6.56
N HIS A 256 -2.21 1.42 5.47
CA HIS A 256 -2.93 1.87 4.29
C HIS A 256 -4.45 1.83 4.49
N SER A 257 -5.14 2.93 4.17
CA SER A 257 -6.60 2.99 4.30
C SER A 257 -7.21 3.85 3.20
N VAL A 258 -7.57 3.23 2.07
CA VAL A 258 -8.19 3.91 0.91
C VAL A 258 -9.62 3.46 0.67
N ALA A 259 -10.53 4.43 0.54
CA ALA A 259 -11.97 4.24 0.32
C ALA A 259 -12.65 3.29 1.32
N CYS A 260 -12.06 3.10 2.49
CA CYS A 260 -12.45 2.08 3.46
C CYS A 260 -12.50 2.59 4.90
N ALA A 261 -12.47 3.91 5.13
CA ALA A 261 -12.37 4.51 6.47
C ALA A 261 -13.38 3.93 7.49
N GLY A 262 -14.63 3.72 7.06
CA GLY A 262 -15.65 3.07 7.90
C GLY A 262 -15.30 1.63 8.28
N THR A 263 -14.73 0.85 7.36
CA THR A 263 -14.26 -0.52 7.61
C THR A 263 -13.00 -0.54 8.47
N SER A 264 -12.06 0.38 8.23
CA SER A 264 -10.82 0.52 9.01
C SER A 264 -11.12 0.84 10.48
N ILE A 265 -12.13 1.69 10.73
CA ILE A 265 -12.55 2.09 12.08
C ILE A 265 -13.49 1.05 12.73
N ASN A 266 -14.44 0.50 11.96
CA ASN A 266 -15.53 -0.33 12.49
C ASN A 266 -15.36 -1.83 12.20
N SER A 267 -14.14 -2.31 11.92
CA SER A 267 -13.90 -3.76 11.81
C SER A 267 -14.45 -4.42 13.08
N PRO A 268 -15.55 -5.20 12.99
CA PRO A 268 -16.10 -5.87 14.15
C PRO A 268 -15.02 -6.82 14.66
N PRO A 269 -14.82 -6.91 15.99
CA PRO A 269 -13.87 -7.86 16.50
C PRO A 269 -14.27 -9.25 16.02
N SER A 270 -13.35 -9.93 15.32
CA SER A 270 -13.51 -11.35 15.11
C SER A 270 -13.67 -12.00 16.50
N PRO A 271 -14.35 -13.15 16.62
CA PRO A 271 -14.42 -13.89 17.88
C PRO A 271 -13.03 -14.28 18.42
N THR A 272 -11.98 -14.11 17.63
CA THR A 272 -10.57 -14.06 18.03
C THR A 272 -10.07 -12.60 18.09
N SER A 273 -10.54 -11.88 19.12
CA SER A 273 -9.86 -10.76 19.79
C SER A 273 -9.24 -9.65 18.92
N PHE A 274 -10.03 -8.68 18.47
CA PHE A 274 -9.52 -7.34 18.15
C PHE A 274 -9.39 -6.55 19.45
N ASN A 275 -8.19 -6.52 20.01
CA ASN A 275 -7.83 -5.62 21.09
C ASN A 275 -6.97 -4.51 20.50
N ILE A 276 -7.52 -3.30 20.41
CA ILE A 276 -6.68 -2.12 20.15
C ILE A 276 -5.84 -1.93 21.40
N TYR A 277 -4.54 -2.19 21.31
CA TYR A 277 -3.63 -1.89 22.40
C TYR A 277 -3.00 -0.53 22.16
N LEU A 278 -3.20 0.38 23.11
CA LEU A 278 -2.44 1.63 23.17
C LEU A 278 -1.15 1.34 23.93
N TYR A 279 -0.02 1.39 23.24
CA TYR A 279 1.30 1.35 23.86
C TYR A 279 1.55 2.69 24.54
N ARG A 280 1.75 2.68 25.86
CA ARG A 280 2.17 3.87 26.62
C ARG A 280 3.69 3.84 26.80
N PRO A 281 4.42 4.80 26.19
CA PRO A 281 5.88 4.84 26.29
C PRO A 281 6.38 5.05 27.72
N ASP A 282 5.57 5.67 28.57
CA ASP A 282 5.99 6.09 29.92
C ASP A 282 6.07 4.95 30.94
N ASP A 283 5.32 3.86 30.72
CA ASP A 283 5.26 2.72 31.66
C ASP A 283 5.43 1.35 31.00
N GLY A 284 5.67 1.30 29.67
CA GLY A 284 5.91 0.07 28.92
C GLY A 284 4.73 -0.90 28.92
N ARG A 285 3.52 -0.43 29.25
CA ARG A 285 2.31 -1.27 29.30
C ARG A 285 1.50 -1.15 28.02
N LEU A 286 1.06 -2.31 27.51
CA LEU A 286 -0.01 -2.42 26.54
C LEU A 286 -1.35 -2.31 27.29
N THR A 287 -2.13 -1.28 26.99
CA THR A 287 -3.48 -1.13 27.56
C THR A 287 -4.52 -1.55 26.53
N GLN A 288 -5.30 -2.58 26.83
CA GLN A 288 -6.42 -3.02 26.00
C GLN A 288 -7.52 -1.95 26.00
N TYR A 289 -7.90 -1.45 24.82
CA TYR A 289 -9.05 -0.59 24.67
C TYR A 289 -10.32 -1.45 24.63
N GLU A 290 -11.02 -1.56 25.76
CA GLU A 290 -12.35 -2.14 25.78
C GLU A 290 -13.36 -1.13 25.26
N ASN A 291 -14.05 -1.49 24.17
CA ASN A 291 -15.17 -0.71 23.65
C ASN A 291 -16.34 -0.85 24.64
N GLN A 292 -16.43 0.04 25.62
CA GLN A 292 -17.62 0.14 26.46
C GLN A 292 -18.81 0.44 25.55
N THR A 293 -19.62 -0.59 25.31
CA THR A 293 -20.95 -0.44 24.72
C THR A 293 -21.69 0.64 25.51
N ARG A 294 -21.93 1.78 24.86
CA ARG A 294 -22.70 2.87 25.42
C ARG A 294 -24.06 2.33 25.83
N SER A 295 -24.27 2.18 27.14
CA SER A 295 -25.61 2.14 27.71
C SER A 295 -26.31 3.45 27.36
N PRO A 296 -27.60 3.45 26.95
CA PRO A 296 -28.31 4.67 26.64
C PRO A 296 -28.52 5.47 27.93
N LEU A 297 -27.70 6.51 28.12
CA LEU A 297 -27.92 7.55 29.10
C LEU A 297 -29.05 8.47 28.61
N TYR A 298 -30.29 8.03 28.74
CA TYR A 298 -31.44 8.92 28.82
C TYR A 298 -32.45 8.35 29.83
N PRO A 299 -32.65 8.99 31.00
CA PRO A 299 -33.78 8.65 31.84
C PRO A 299 -35.06 9.11 31.15
N SER A 300 -36.01 8.18 31.04
CA SER A 300 -37.39 8.44 30.68
C SER A 300 -37.97 9.53 31.58
N ARG A 301 -38.21 10.73 31.02
CA ARG A 301 -39.09 11.69 31.68
C ARG A 301 -40.53 11.22 31.49
N GLN A 302 -41.08 10.62 32.55
CA GLN A 302 -42.51 10.67 32.79
C GLN A 302 -42.91 12.10 33.12
N ARG A 303 -43.75 12.71 32.29
CA ARG A 303 -44.91 13.54 32.65
C ARG A 303 -45.74 13.80 31.40
#